data_AF-A0A443RVR3-F1
#
_entry.id   AF-A0A443RVR3-F1
#
_cell.length_a   1.000
_cell.length_b   1.000
_cell.length_c   1.000
_cell.angle_alpha   90.00
_cell.angle_beta   90.00
_cell.angle_gamma   90.00
#
_symmetry.space_group_name_H-M   'P 1'
#
loop_
_entity.id
_entity.type
_entity.pdbx_description
1 polymer ?
#
loop_
_entity_poly.entity_id
_entity_poly.type
_entity_poly.pdbx_seq_one_letter_code
_entity_poly.pdbx_strand_id
1 'polypeptide(L)'
;FFKRPNAPYPIGSFLTCCNKSSVADAVEFFSKNRGKFTIYAHPSTLHPIKDHSTRGIWLGPSMPLDLSFFNKTRDKPLICNSDAVDGPE
;
A
#
# COMPACT_ATOMS: atom_id res chain seq x y z
N PHE A 1 4.17 8.71 8.59
CA PHE A 1 3.12 9.57 7.98
C PHE A 1 3.79 10.61 7.10
N PHE A 2 3.48 10.62 5.80
CA PHE A 2 4.03 11.56 4.82
C PHE A 2 3.04 12.70 4.56
N LYS A 3 3.48 13.95 4.77
CA LYS A 3 2.64 15.15 4.62
C LYS A 3 2.48 15.63 3.17
N ARG A 4 3.25 15.07 2.24
CA ARG A 4 3.35 15.46 0.82
C ARG A 4 3.44 14.18 -0.03
N PRO A 5 3.28 14.28 -1.36
CA PRO A 5 3.49 13.14 -2.24
C PRO A 5 4.85 12.50 -1.97
N ASN A 6 4.86 11.18 -1.86
CA ASN A 6 6.07 10.37 -1.71
C ASN A 6 5.86 9.09 -2.51
N ALA A 7 6.77 8.81 -3.44
CA ALA A 7 6.62 7.70 -4.37
C ALA A 7 6.27 6.40 -3.63
N PRO A 8 5.28 5.63 -4.10
CA PRO A 8 4.55 5.77 -5.37
C PRO A 8 3.31 6.69 -5.32
N TYR A 9 3.05 7.36 -4.19
CA TYR A 9 1.76 7.99 -3.91
C TYR A 9 1.72 9.48 -4.31
N PRO A 10 0.69 9.91 -5.07
CA PRO A 10 0.61 11.28 -5.60
C PRO A 10 0.12 12.32 -4.58
N ILE A 11 -0.18 11.91 -3.34
CA ILE A 11 -0.66 12.76 -2.25
C ILE A 11 -0.01 12.33 -0.92
N GLY A 12 -0.16 13.15 0.12
CA GLY A 12 0.21 12.75 1.47
C GLY A 12 -0.52 11.47 1.91
N SER A 13 0.20 10.57 2.56
CA SER A 13 -0.27 9.23 2.88
C SER A 13 0.37 8.67 4.15
N PHE A 14 -0.20 7.59 4.67
CA PHE A 14 0.48 6.72 5.62
C PHE A 14 0.25 5.27 5.21
N LEU A 15 1.18 4.41 5.60
CA LEU A 15 1.10 2.99 5.37
C LEU A 15 0.63 2.30 6.65
N THR A 16 -0.26 1.34 6.48
CA THR A 16 -0.54 0.29 7.45
C THR A 16 -0.42 -1.04 6.72
N CYS A 17 -0.22 -2.12 7.46
CA CYS A 17 -0.17 -3.47 6.91
C CYS A 17 -0.96 -4.43 7.79
N CYS A 18 -1.28 -5.60 7.26
CA CYS A 18 -1.85 -6.70 8.03
C CYS A 18 -1.43 -8.05 7.45
N ASN A 19 -1.57 -9.10 8.25
CA ASN A 19 -1.40 -10.47 7.78
C ASN A 19 -2.60 -10.90 6.93
N LYS A 20 -2.41 -11.92 6.08
CA LYS A 20 -3.46 -12.46 5.19
C LYS A 20 -4.76 -12.81 5.94
N SER A 21 -4.63 -13.34 7.16
CA SER A 21 -5.74 -13.71 8.02
C SER A 21 -6.63 -12.54 8.45
N SER A 22 -6.12 -11.30 8.38
CA SER A 22 -6.82 -10.09 8.84
C SER A 22 -7.31 -9.21 7.69
N VAL A 23 -7.15 -9.65 6.43
CA VAL A 23 -7.53 -8.83 5.25
C VAL A 23 -9.03 -8.57 5.21
N ALA A 24 -9.86 -9.57 5.54
CA ALA A 24 -11.31 -9.41 5.57
C ALA A 24 -11.73 -8.35 6.59
N ASP A 25 -11.23 -8.46 7.83
CA ASP A 25 -11.50 -7.52 8.91
C ASP A 25 -11.04 -6.10 8.56
N ALA A 26 -9.85 -5.97 7.97
CA ALA A 26 -9.31 -4.68 7.56
C ALA A 26 -10.16 -4.02 6.46
N VAL A 27 -10.55 -4.79 5.43
CA VAL A 27 -11.39 -4.28 4.34
C VAL A 27 -12.77 -3.88 4.87
N GLU A 28 -13.39 -4.66 5.77
CA GLU A 28 -14.65 -4.30 6.40
C GLU A 28 -14.51 -2.99 7.19
N PHE A 29 -13.53 -2.93 8.10
CA PHE A 29 -13.28 -1.76 8.94
C PHE A 29 -13.10 -0.50 8.09
N PHE A 30 -12.23 -0.55 7.08
CA PHE A 30 -11.97 0.60 6.24
C PHE A 30 -13.15 1.00 5.37
N SER A 31 -13.91 0.03 4.86
CA SER A 31 -15.13 0.31 4.08
C SER A 31 -16.15 1.10 4.91
N LYS A 32 -16.25 0.80 6.22
CA LYS A 32 -17.17 1.49 7.15
C LYS A 32 -16.64 2.84 7.64
N ASN A 33 -15.33 2.98 7.82
CA ASN A 33 -14.75 4.08 8.61
C ASN A 33 -13.87 5.07 7.82
N ARG A 34 -13.55 4.83 6.54
CA ARG A 34 -12.62 5.69 5.78
C ARG A 34 -13.13 7.12 5.52
N GLY A 35 -14.41 7.40 5.74
CA GLY A 35 -15.02 8.70 5.44
C GLY A 35 -14.76 9.12 4.00
N LYS A 36 -14.18 10.31 3.80
CA LYS A 36 -13.83 10.85 2.48
C LYS A 36 -12.47 10.38 1.93
N PHE A 37 -11.69 9.62 2.70
CA PHE A 37 -10.37 9.18 2.28
C PHE A 37 -10.46 8.01 1.30
N THR A 38 -9.54 7.97 0.35
CA THR A 38 -9.30 6.79 -0.48
C THR A 38 -8.28 5.88 0.20
N ILE A 39 -8.42 4.57 0.01
CA ILE A 39 -7.48 3.58 0.54
C ILE A 39 -7.02 2.71 -0.62
N TYR A 40 -5.69 2.64 -0.76
CA TYR A 40 -5.04 1.72 -1.66
C TYR A 40 -4.54 0.51 -0.88
N ALA A 41 -4.90 -0.69 -1.30
CA ALA A 41 -4.38 -1.93 -0.75
C ALA A 41 -3.83 -2.81 -1.86
N HIS A 42 -2.74 -3.52 -1.58
CA HIS A 42 -2.11 -4.42 -2.52
C HIS A 42 -1.46 -5.60 -1.77
N PRO A 43 -1.27 -6.76 -2.41
CA PRO A 43 -0.46 -7.82 -1.84
C PRO A 43 1.02 -7.42 -1.80
N SER A 44 1.79 -8.04 -0.92
CA SER A 44 3.25 -7.88 -0.89
C SER A 44 3.92 -9.15 -1.43
N THR A 45 4.46 -9.06 -2.65
CA THR A 45 5.21 -10.14 -3.31
C THR A 45 6.59 -9.66 -3.78
N LEU A 46 7.30 -10.53 -4.48
CA LEU A 46 8.56 -10.18 -5.13
C LEU A 46 8.38 -9.26 -6.35
N HIS A 47 7.14 -8.95 -6.78
CA HIS A 47 6.86 -8.18 -8.00
C HIS A 47 6.16 -6.84 -7.68
N PRO A 48 6.91 -5.83 -7.18
CA PRO A 48 6.36 -4.54 -6.75
C PRO A 48 5.48 -3.85 -7.78
N ILE A 49 5.90 -3.83 -9.06
CA ILE A 49 5.14 -3.19 -10.12
C ILE A 49 3.79 -3.89 -10.31
N LYS A 50 3.73 -5.22 -10.31
CA LYS A 50 2.47 -5.98 -10.43
C LYS A 50 1.59 -5.78 -9.21
N ASP A 51 2.20 -5.78 -8.03
CA ASP A 51 1.51 -5.54 -6.77
C ASP A 51 0.86 -4.14 -6.78
N HIS A 52 1.59 -3.12 -7.22
CA HIS A 52 1.14 -1.73 -7.23
C HIS A 52 0.30 -1.34 -8.47
N SER A 53 0.08 -2.26 -9.41
CA SER A 53 -0.73 -2.03 -10.60
C SER A 53 -1.91 -2.98 -10.64
N THR A 54 -1.77 -4.12 -11.30
CA THR A 54 -2.87 -5.03 -11.64
C THR A 54 -3.40 -5.83 -10.47
N ARG A 55 -2.68 -5.88 -9.34
CA ARG A 55 -3.11 -6.59 -8.12
C ARG A 55 -3.60 -5.66 -7.01
N GLY A 56 -3.51 -4.35 -7.23
CA GLY A 56 -3.98 -3.35 -6.29
C GLY A 56 -5.49 -3.22 -6.31
N ILE A 57 -6.06 -2.86 -5.17
CA ILE A 57 -7.47 -2.55 -5.01
C ILE A 57 -7.62 -1.18 -4.35
N TRP A 58 -8.71 -0.49 -4.72
CA TRP A 58 -9.07 0.81 -4.18
C TRP A 58 -10.39 0.72 -3.42
N LEU A 59 -10.41 1.26 -2.20
CA LEU A 59 -11.65 1.58 -1.50
C LEU A 59 -11.88 3.09 -1.63
N GLY A 60 -12.77 3.46 -2.55
CA GLY A 60 -13.01 4.85 -2.95
C GLY A 60 -12.35 5.20 -4.30
N PRO A 61 -12.21 6.49 -4.61
CA PRO A 61 -11.64 6.92 -5.90
C PRO A 61 -10.19 6.48 -6.07
N SER A 62 -9.86 5.93 -7.24
CA SER A 62 -8.49 5.59 -7.60
C SER A 62 -7.64 6.83 -7.88
N MET A 63 -6.33 6.71 -7.69
CA MET A 63 -5.35 7.74 -8.05
C MET A 63 -4.24 7.14 -8.94
N PRO A 64 -3.62 7.94 -9.83
CA PRO A 64 -2.50 7.49 -10.64
C PRO A 64 -1.25 7.34 -9.77
N LEU A 65 -0.77 6.10 -9.61
CA LEU A 65 0.46 5.82 -8.87
C LEU A 65 1.69 6.01 -9.76
N ASP A 66 2.77 6.55 -9.20
CA ASP A 66 4.07 6.62 -9.86
C ASP A 66 4.84 5.32 -9.62
N LEU A 67 4.85 4.46 -10.64
CA LEU A 67 5.51 3.15 -10.58
C LEU A 67 6.99 3.21 -10.97
N SER A 68 7.51 4.36 -11.40
CA SER A 68 8.90 4.49 -11.87
C SER A 68 9.93 4.25 -10.77
N PHE A 69 9.52 4.41 -9.51
CA PHE A 69 10.36 4.17 -8.33
C PHE A 69 10.69 2.68 -8.08
N PHE A 70 9.92 1.74 -8.63
CA PHE A 70 10.09 0.32 -8.33
C PHE A 70 11.13 -0.37 -9.21
N ASN A 71 12.00 -1.15 -8.57
CA ASN A 71 12.75 -2.21 -9.25
C ASN A 71 11.80 -3.29 -9.80
N LYS A 72 12.22 -4.03 -10.82
CA LYS A 72 11.40 -5.11 -11.42
C LYS A 72 11.00 -6.19 -10.39
N THR A 73 11.92 -6.50 -9.48
CA THR A 73 11.75 -7.51 -8.45
C THR A 73 12.36 -7.08 -7.11
N ARG A 74 11.89 -7.67 -6.02
CA ARG A 74 12.52 -7.61 -4.69
C ARG A 74 13.23 -8.92 -4.38
N ASP A 75 14.22 -8.88 -3.50
CA ASP A 75 14.91 -10.08 -3.01
C ASP A 75 14.06 -10.88 -2.01
N LYS A 76 13.25 -10.18 -1.22
CA LYS A 76 12.32 -10.76 -0.23
C LYS A 76 10.98 -10.04 -0.24
N PRO A 77 9.86 -10.73 0.08
CA PRO A 77 8.58 -10.05 0.26
C PRO A 77 8.64 -9.15 1.50
N LEU A 78 7.91 -8.03 1.46
CA LEU A 78 7.70 -7.23 2.67
C LEU A 78 6.72 -7.97 3.57
N ILE A 79 7.10 -8.19 4.82
CA ILE A 79 6.27 -8.85 5.83
C ILE A 79 5.74 -7.77 6.78
N CYS A 80 4.48 -7.90 7.19
CA CYS A 80 3.87 -6.97 8.13
C CYS A 80 4.31 -7.28 9.57
N ASN A 81 5.50 -6.81 9.93
CA ASN A 81 6.08 -6.97 11.27
C ASN A 81 6.48 -5.60 11.82
N SER A 82 6.73 -5.51 13.13
CA SER A 82 7.23 -4.30 13.80
C SER A 82 8.47 -3.68 13.15
N ASP A 83 9.26 -4.51 12.47
CA ASP A 83 10.56 -4.13 11.90
C ASP A 83 10.46 -3.68 10.43
N ALA A 84 9.26 -3.64 9.85
CA ALA A 84 9.04 -3.27 8.45
C ALA A 84 9.01 -1.74 8.22
N VAL A 85 9.41 -0.95 9.22
CA VAL A 85 9.45 0.52 9.19
C VAL A 85 10.85 1.00 8.84
N ASP A 86 11.43 0.52 7.75
CA ASP A 86 12.70 1.06 7.25
C ASP A 86 12.59 1.29 5.72
N GLY A 87 12.10 2.47 5.37
CA GLY A 87 12.58 3.19 4.19
C GLY A 87 13.71 4.12 4.64
N PRO A 88 14.71 4.41 3.80
CA PRO A 88 15.85 5.22 4.23
C PRO A 88 15.38 6.62 4.67
N GLU A 89 16.02 7.15 5.72
CA GLU A 89 15.87 8.53 6.19
C GLU A 89 16.03 9.57 5.07
#